data_AF-A0A645DH02-F1
#
_entry.id   AF-A0A645DH02-F1
#
_cell.length_a   1.000
_cell.length_b   1.000
_cell.length_c   1.000
_cell.angle_alpha   90.00
_cell.angle_beta   90.00
_cell.angle_gamma   90.00
#
_symmetry.space_group_name_H-M   'P 1'
#
loop_
_entity.id
_entity.type
_entity.pdbx_description
1 polymer ?
#
loop_
_entity_poly.entity_id
_entity_poly.type
_entity_poly.pdbx_seq_one_letter_code
_entity_poly.pdbx_strand_id
1 'polypeptide(L)'
;MTLNADLIWMIVSFVLTMLVFSYLFGDNPAFRIATAILVGVSAGYFTVLVVYQVLLPRLVVPLLQGSVLSLAPLFLSGLLLTKLSPRLSRLGNLSMAYLVGAGAAVAIGGAVLGTLFTQVKGAVGSLPSLADTGSQNWWLLLEGGFILLGTIASLVYFNFGTRQKEGSAAKRPVVVSFFAIIGQFFIAVTLGAVFAGVMTSAITALIERSGFIIQAITTWIK
;
A
#
# COMPACT_ATOMS: atom_id res chain seq x y z
N MET A 1 12.38 -28.54 33.05
CA MET A 1 11.66 -27.54 32.25
C MET A 1 11.68 -28.01 30.81
N THR A 2 10.59 -28.62 30.33
CA THR A 2 10.49 -28.94 28.90
C THR A 2 10.50 -27.63 28.14
N LEU A 3 11.34 -27.52 27.11
CA LEU A 3 11.33 -26.39 26.18
C LEU A 3 9.99 -26.42 25.43
N ASN A 4 8.95 -25.82 26.01
CA ASN A 4 7.68 -25.62 25.34
C ASN A 4 7.88 -24.61 24.20
N ALA A 5 7.26 -24.88 23.05
CA ALA A 5 7.36 -24.03 21.86
C ALA A 5 7.04 -22.55 22.18
N ASP A 6 6.11 -22.30 23.10
CA ASP A 6 5.74 -20.96 23.54
C ASP A 6 6.90 -20.19 24.18
N LEU A 7 7.75 -20.88 24.95
CA LEU A 7 8.91 -20.28 25.61
C LEU A 7 9.98 -19.88 24.58
N ILE A 8 10.20 -20.74 23.57
CA ILE A 8 11.11 -20.45 22.46
C ILE A 8 10.63 -19.23 21.69
N TRP A 9 9.34 -19.19 21.31
CA TRP A 9 8.77 -18.06 20.57
C TRP A 9 8.75 -16.76 21.37
N MET A 10 8.55 -16.84 22.69
CA MET A 10 8.68 -15.69 23.59
C MET A 10 10.10 -15.11 23.57
N ILE A 11 11.14 -15.95 23.67
CA ILE A 11 12.55 -15.52 23.61
C ILE A 11 12.85 -14.86 22.27
N VAL A 12 12.48 -15.52 21.17
CA VAL A 12 12.71 -15.00 19.81
C VAL A 12 12.04 -13.64 19.64
N SER A 13 10.78 -13.53 20.07
CA SER A 13 10.01 -12.26 20.00
C SER A 13 10.63 -11.17 20.87
N PHE A 14 11.10 -11.52 22.06
CA PHE A 14 11.78 -10.60 22.98
C PHE A 14 13.08 -10.06 22.40
N VAL A 15 13.96 -10.96 21.93
CA VAL A 15 15.24 -10.58 21.32
C VAL A 15 14.99 -9.70 20.09
N LEU A 16 14.08 -10.09 19.20
CA LEU A 16 13.79 -9.33 17.99
C LEU A 16 13.22 -7.93 18.33
N THR A 17 12.33 -7.84 19.32
CA THR A 17 11.79 -6.55 19.79
C THR A 17 12.91 -5.66 20.33
N MET A 18 13.83 -6.20 21.13
CA MET A 18 14.99 -5.45 21.65
C MET A 18 15.92 -4.97 20.53
N LEU A 19 16.20 -5.80 19.53
CA LEU A 19 17.01 -5.41 18.37
C LEU A 19 16.38 -4.25 17.60
N VAL A 20 15.06 -4.24 17.45
CA VAL A 20 14.33 -3.14 16.80
C VAL A 20 14.36 -1.87 17.66
N PHE A 21 14.11 -1.98 18.96
CA PHE A 21 14.15 -0.86 19.91
C PHE A 21 15.54 -0.23 20.01
N SER A 22 16.60 -0.99 19.72
CA SER A 22 17.97 -0.50 19.63
C SER A 22 18.09 0.73 18.71
N TYR A 23 17.22 0.87 17.70
CA TYR A 23 17.17 2.05 16.82
C TYR A 23 16.98 3.37 17.57
N LEU A 24 16.33 3.37 18.74
CA LEU A 24 16.13 4.58 19.55
C LEU A 24 17.47 5.21 19.97
N PHE A 25 18.53 4.40 20.09
CA PHE A 25 19.88 4.85 20.42
C PHE A 25 20.74 5.18 19.19
N GLY A 26 20.14 5.18 17.99
CA GLY A 26 20.82 5.42 16.71
C GLY A 26 21.04 4.16 15.88
N ASP A 27 21.75 4.32 14.76
CA ASP A 27 22.05 3.23 13.83
C ASP A 27 23.16 2.32 14.39
N ASN A 28 22.77 1.14 14.86
CA ASN A 28 23.66 0.15 15.46
C ASN A 28 23.58 -1.20 14.73
N PRO A 29 24.60 -2.07 14.86
CA PRO A 29 24.61 -3.37 14.21
C PRO A 29 23.41 -4.25 14.62
N ALA A 30 22.92 -4.11 15.85
CA ALA A 30 21.75 -4.82 16.34
C ALA A 30 20.49 -4.54 15.50
N PHE A 31 20.19 -3.27 15.26
CA PHE A 31 19.07 -2.85 14.41
C PHE A 31 19.25 -3.28 12.95
N ARG A 32 20.49 -3.19 12.42
CA ARG A 32 20.82 -3.65 11.06
C ARG A 32 20.59 -5.15 10.88
N ILE A 33 20.87 -5.96 11.90
CA ILE A 33 20.59 -7.40 11.88
C ILE A 33 19.07 -7.65 11.84
N ALA A 34 18.29 -6.97 12.69
CA ALA A 34 16.83 -7.12 12.69
C ALA A 34 16.21 -6.76 11.34
N THR A 35 16.61 -5.63 10.76
CA THR A 35 16.12 -5.20 9.45
C THR A 35 16.56 -6.15 8.33
N ALA A 36 17.81 -6.64 8.35
CA ALA A 36 18.28 -7.63 7.39
C ALA A 36 17.51 -8.96 7.47
N ILE A 37 17.20 -9.44 8.69
CA ILE A 37 16.37 -10.64 8.89
C ILE A 37 14.96 -10.40 8.33
N LEU A 38 14.31 -9.29 8.65
CA LEU A 38 12.96 -8.97 8.17
C LEU A 38 12.89 -8.89 6.64
N VAL A 39 13.86 -8.20 6.02
CA VAL A 39 13.98 -8.11 4.56
C VAL A 39 14.28 -9.47 3.95
N GLY A 40 15.18 -10.25 4.56
CA GLY A 40 15.53 -11.59 4.11
C GLY A 40 14.36 -12.56 4.13
N VAL A 41 13.56 -12.56 5.21
CA VAL A 41 12.35 -13.38 5.33
C VAL A 41 11.32 -12.98 4.29
N SER A 42 11.12 -11.67 4.07
CA SER A 42 10.22 -11.16 3.05
C SER A 42 10.68 -11.59 1.64
N ALA A 43 11.97 -11.44 1.33
CA ALA A 43 12.55 -11.87 0.06
C ALA A 43 12.42 -13.40 -0.14
N GLY A 44 12.63 -14.19 0.91
CA GLY A 44 12.44 -15.64 0.89
C GLY A 44 10.99 -16.02 0.60
N TYR A 45 10.04 -15.41 1.31
CA TYR A 45 8.61 -15.63 1.07
C TYR A 45 8.21 -15.27 -0.37
N PHE A 46 8.64 -14.10 -0.87
CA PHE A 46 8.39 -13.71 -2.26
C PHE A 46 9.02 -14.69 -3.26
N THR A 47 10.22 -15.19 -2.98
CA THR A 47 10.88 -16.18 -3.85
C THR A 47 10.04 -17.46 -3.95
N VAL A 48 9.54 -17.97 -2.82
CA VAL A 48 8.65 -19.14 -2.80
C VAL A 48 7.37 -18.86 -3.59
N LEU A 49 6.73 -17.70 -3.39
CA LEU A 49 5.54 -17.33 -4.15
C LEU A 49 5.82 -17.28 -5.66
N VAL A 50 6.93 -16.67 -6.09
CA VAL A 50 7.29 -16.58 -7.50
C VAL A 50 7.52 -17.98 -8.08
N VAL A 51 8.21 -18.86 -7.37
CA VAL A 51 8.46 -20.23 -7.85
C VAL A 51 7.14 -21.01 -7.98
N TYR A 52 6.33 -21.06 -6.92
CA TYR A 52 5.16 -21.93 -6.86
C TYR A 52 3.91 -21.36 -7.54
N GLN A 53 3.74 -20.03 -7.55
CA GLN A 53 2.54 -19.40 -8.10
C GLN A 53 2.76 -18.78 -9.47
N VAL A 54 4.02 -18.58 -9.90
CA VAL A 54 4.33 -17.95 -11.19
C VAL A 54 5.11 -18.91 -12.08
N LEU A 55 6.35 -19.28 -11.72
CA LEU A 55 7.24 -20.05 -12.60
C LEU A 55 6.70 -21.46 -12.88
N LEU A 56 6.35 -22.22 -11.86
CA LEU A 56 5.83 -23.58 -12.05
C LEU A 56 4.53 -23.60 -12.87
N PRO A 57 3.44 -22.90 -12.47
CA PRO A 57 2.16 -23.02 -13.16
C PRO A 57 2.11 -22.27 -14.49
N ARG A 58 2.87 -21.18 -14.68
CA ARG A 58 2.80 -20.35 -15.90
C ARG A 58 3.89 -20.67 -16.92
N LEU A 59 4.99 -21.28 -16.51
CA LEU A 59 6.10 -21.62 -17.41
C LEU A 59 6.30 -23.14 -17.49
N VAL A 60 6.65 -23.79 -16.38
CA VAL A 60 7.12 -25.19 -16.39
C VAL A 60 6.01 -26.17 -16.78
N VAL A 61 4.82 -26.08 -16.14
CA VAL A 61 3.72 -27.01 -16.42
C VAL A 61 3.22 -26.88 -17.87
N PRO A 62 2.95 -25.68 -18.42
CA PRO A 62 2.57 -25.53 -19.82
C PRO A 62 3.63 -26.00 -20.82
N LEU A 63 4.92 -25.82 -20.50
CA LEU A 63 6.03 -26.33 -21.33
C LEU A 63 6.01 -27.87 -21.40
N LEU A 64 5.82 -28.54 -20.26
CA LEU A 64 5.72 -30.00 -20.20
C LEU A 64 4.50 -30.54 -20.95
N GLN A 65 3.43 -29.74 -21.03
CA GLN A 65 2.22 -30.07 -21.77
C GLN A 65 2.30 -29.72 -23.27
N GLY A 66 3.45 -29.23 -23.76
CA GLY A 66 3.65 -28.92 -25.17
C GLY A 66 3.01 -27.61 -25.64
N SER A 67 2.67 -26.69 -24.72
CA SER A 67 2.05 -25.41 -25.08
C SER A 67 3.05 -24.49 -25.78
N VAL A 68 2.80 -24.20 -27.06
CA VAL A 68 3.58 -23.27 -27.87
C VAL A 68 3.56 -21.85 -27.29
N LEU A 69 2.50 -21.47 -26.56
CA LEU A 69 2.36 -20.14 -25.96
C LEU A 69 3.43 -19.87 -24.88
N SER A 70 3.91 -20.92 -24.21
CA SER A 70 4.93 -20.82 -23.16
C SER A 70 6.36 -20.60 -23.71
N LEU A 71 6.56 -20.80 -25.02
CA LEU A 71 7.84 -20.50 -25.68
C LEU A 71 8.11 -19.00 -25.76
N ALA A 72 7.07 -18.17 -25.88
CA ALA A 72 7.22 -16.72 -25.92
C ALA A 72 7.87 -16.15 -24.63
N PRO A 73 7.35 -16.41 -23.41
CA PRO A 73 8.01 -15.96 -22.19
C PRO A 73 9.36 -16.62 -21.95
N LEU A 74 9.57 -17.88 -22.37
CA LEU A 74 10.88 -18.54 -22.27
C LEU A 74 11.92 -17.86 -23.18
N PHE A 75 11.54 -17.56 -24.42
CA PHE A 75 12.38 -16.85 -25.37
C PHE A 75 12.72 -15.43 -24.89
N LEU A 76 11.71 -14.67 -24.43
CA LEU A 76 11.93 -13.34 -23.85
C LEU A 76 12.82 -13.39 -22.60
N SER A 77 12.69 -14.43 -21.77
CA SER A 77 13.55 -14.64 -20.60
C SER A 77 14.99 -14.92 -21.03
N GLY A 78 15.19 -15.78 -22.04
CA GLY A 78 16.52 -16.04 -22.61
C GLY A 78 17.16 -14.79 -23.23
N LEU A 79 16.38 -13.99 -23.97
CA LEU A 79 16.83 -12.70 -24.48
C LEU A 79 17.22 -11.74 -23.37
N LEU A 80 16.54 -11.76 -22.22
CA LEU A 80 16.89 -10.91 -21.09
C LEU A 80 18.26 -11.27 -20.50
N LEU A 81 18.63 -12.55 -20.48
CA LEU A 81 19.97 -12.98 -20.02
C LEU A 81 21.11 -12.38 -20.87
N THR A 82 20.85 -12.02 -22.13
CA THR A 82 21.86 -11.38 -22.99
C THR A 82 22.31 -10.01 -22.49
N LYS A 83 21.53 -9.36 -21.61
CA LYS A 83 21.94 -8.11 -20.94
C LYS A 83 23.11 -8.26 -19.97
N LEU A 84 23.43 -9.48 -19.53
CA LEU A 84 24.61 -9.71 -18.69
C LEU A 84 25.92 -9.45 -19.46
N SER A 85 25.90 -9.48 -20.80
CA SER A 85 27.05 -9.19 -21.65
C SER A 85 26.90 -7.83 -22.34
N PRO A 86 27.90 -6.92 -22.24
CA PRO A 86 27.88 -5.64 -22.95
C PRO A 86 27.73 -5.77 -24.47
N ARG A 87 28.20 -6.88 -25.07
CA ARG A 87 28.20 -7.10 -26.52
C ARG A 87 26.84 -7.52 -27.07
N LEU A 88 26.09 -8.34 -26.34
CA LEU A 88 24.78 -8.85 -26.76
C LEU A 88 23.60 -8.06 -26.17
N SER A 89 23.85 -7.05 -25.34
CA SER A 89 22.82 -6.27 -24.63
C SER A 89 21.71 -5.69 -25.53
N ARG A 90 21.95 -5.48 -26.84
CA ARG A 90 20.93 -4.97 -27.76
C ARG A 90 19.75 -5.94 -27.94
N LEU A 91 20.01 -7.25 -27.88
CA LEU A 91 18.97 -8.28 -28.05
C LEU A 91 18.01 -8.32 -26.85
N GLY A 92 18.52 -8.05 -25.64
CA GLY A 92 17.70 -7.95 -24.44
C GLY A 92 16.78 -6.71 -24.39
N ASN A 93 16.93 -5.74 -25.30
CA ASN A 93 16.07 -4.55 -25.32
C ASN A 93 14.61 -4.88 -25.63
N LEU A 94 14.35 -5.91 -26.43
CA LEU A 94 12.97 -6.37 -26.71
C LEU A 94 12.29 -6.86 -25.43
N SER A 95 12.96 -7.69 -24.64
CA SER A 95 12.46 -8.16 -23.36
C SER A 95 12.28 -7.02 -22.37
N MET A 96 13.23 -6.07 -22.31
CA MET A 96 13.10 -4.88 -21.46
C MET A 96 11.92 -4.00 -21.87
N ALA A 97 11.71 -3.78 -23.18
CA ALA A 97 10.58 -3.00 -23.69
C ALA A 97 9.25 -3.64 -23.31
N TYR A 98 9.15 -4.97 -23.44
CA TYR A 98 7.98 -5.72 -22.98
C TYR A 98 7.77 -5.59 -21.47
N LEU A 99 8.81 -5.78 -20.65
CA LEU A 99 8.69 -5.67 -19.20
C LEU A 99 8.29 -4.26 -18.74
N VAL A 100 8.85 -3.22 -19.35
CA VAL A 100 8.48 -1.83 -19.04
C VAL A 100 7.06 -1.53 -19.49
N GLY A 101 6.67 -1.93 -20.70
CA GLY A 101 5.31 -1.74 -21.21
C GLY A 101 4.27 -2.47 -20.37
N ALA A 102 4.51 -3.75 -20.07
CA ALA A 102 3.64 -4.55 -19.21
C ALA A 102 3.60 -3.99 -17.78
N GLY A 103 4.75 -3.60 -17.22
CA GLY A 103 4.84 -2.97 -15.89
C GLY A 103 4.07 -1.66 -15.81
N ALA A 104 4.20 -0.79 -16.82
CA ALA A 104 3.43 0.45 -16.93
C ALA A 104 1.93 0.17 -17.05
N ALA A 105 1.52 -0.79 -17.88
CA ALA A 105 0.13 -1.18 -18.03
C ALA A 105 -0.45 -1.73 -16.71
N VAL A 106 0.29 -2.58 -15.98
CA VAL A 106 -0.11 -3.10 -14.68
C VAL A 106 -0.17 -2.00 -13.62
N ALA A 107 0.77 -1.06 -13.61
CA ALA A 107 0.76 0.06 -12.67
C ALA A 107 -0.42 1.00 -12.91
N ILE A 108 -0.66 1.40 -14.17
CA ILE A 108 -1.79 2.25 -14.55
C ILE A 108 -3.11 1.51 -14.30
N GLY A 109 -3.23 0.25 -14.76
CA GLY A 109 -4.42 -0.57 -14.55
C GLY A 109 -4.70 -0.83 -13.08
N GLY A 110 -3.66 -1.11 -12.29
CA GLY A 110 -3.75 -1.30 -10.84
C GLY A 110 -4.17 -0.03 -10.11
N ALA A 111 -3.68 1.14 -10.53
CA ALA A 111 -4.14 2.42 -9.99
C ALA A 111 -5.61 2.67 -10.37
N VAL A 112 -5.98 2.53 -11.64
CA VAL A 112 -7.35 2.83 -12.08
C VAL A 112 -8.37 1.86 -11.46
N LEU A 113 -8.13 0.55 -11.57
CA LEU A 113 -9.05 -0.48 -11.10
C LEU A 113 -8.98 -0.65 -9.58
N GLY A 114 -7.77 -0.65 -9.02
CA GLY A 114 -7.54 -0.92 -7.60
C GLY A 114 -7.78 0.29 -6.71
N THR A 115 -7.45 1.50 -7.17
CA THR A 115 -7.63 2.72 -6.37
C THR A 115 -8.82 3.55 -6.85
N LEU A 116 -8.80 4.09 -8.07
CA LEU A 116 -9.81 5.07 -8.51
C LEU A 116 -11.23 4.48 -8.49
N PHE A 117 -11.46 3.33 -9.12
CA PHE A 117 -12.81 2.74 -9.12
C PHE A 117 -13.24 2.24 -7.74
N THR A 118 -12.33 1.68 -6.93
CA THR A 118 -12.65 1.27 -5.57
C THR A 118 -13.02 2.46 -4.70
N GLN A 119 -12.30 3.59 -4.83
CA GLN A 119 -12.59 4.83 -4.11
C GLN A 119 -13.92 5.43 -4.55
N VAL A 120 -14.21 5.47 -5.86
CA VAL A 120 -15.50 5.95 -6.38
C VAL A 120 -16.64 5.06 -5.89
N LYS A 121 -16.50 3.73 -5.95
CA LYS A 121 -17.51 2.80 -5.43
C LYS A 121 -17.71 2.95 -3.91
N GLY A 122 -16.63 3.14 -3.15
CA GLY A 122 -16.70 3.41 -1.72
C GLY A 122 -17.45 4.71 -1.40
N ALA A 123 -17.16 5.78 -2.14
CA ALA A 123 -17.86 7.06 -2.01
C ALA A 123 -19.35 6.93 -2.34
N VAL A 124 -19.70 6.24 -3.44
CA VAL A 124 -21.11 5.98 -3.79
C VAL A 124 -21.79 5.07 -2.77
N GLY A 125 -21.10 4.04 -2.29
CA GLY A 125 -21.63 3.10 -1.29
C GLY A 125 -21.79 3.72 0.10
N SER A 126 -21.10 4.82 0.41
CA SER A 126 -21.30 5.59 1.64
C SER A 126 -22.58 6.43 1.65
N LEU A 127 -23.26 6.55 0.50
CA LEU A 127 -24.52 7.27 0.41
C LEU A 127 -25.65 6.40 1.01
N PRO A 128 -26.45 6.92 1.95
CA PRO A 128 -27.52 6.14 2.57
C PRO A 128 -28.54 5.62 1.53
N SER A 129 -28.89 4.34 1.60
CA SER A 129 -29.92 3.77 0.72
C SER A 129 -31.31 4.15 1.25
N LEU A 130 -32.11 4.80 0.39
CA LEU A 130 -33.50 5.17 0.71
C LEU A 130 -34.46 3.97 0.71
N ALA A 131 -33.96 2.75 0.46
CA ALA A 131 -34.76 1.55 0.28
C ALA A 131 -35.13 0.85 1.59
N ASP A 132 -34.51 1.19 2.72
CA ASP A 132 -34.49 0.29 3.90
C ASP A 132 -35.07 0.84 5.22
N THR A 133 -35.79 1.98 5.26
CA THR A 133 -36.49 2.34 6.52
C THR A 133 -37.60 3.38 6.36
N GLY A 134 -38.78 3.08 6.92
CA GLY A 134 -39.99 3.92 6.88
C GLY A 134 -40.23 4.80 8.11
N SER A 135 -39.22 5.48 8.67
CA SER A 135 -39.46 6.35 9.84
C SER A 135 -38.47 7.51 10.08
N GLN A 136 -37.24 7.48 9.57
CA GLN A 136 -36.20 8.51 9.87
C GLN A 136 -35.60 9.15 8.60
N ASN A 137 -36.42 9.34 7.57
CA ASN A 137 -35.97 9.73 6.23
C ASN A 137 -35.23 11.09 6.21
N TRP A 138 -35.57 12.02 7.11
CA TRP A 138 -34.99 13.36 7.10
C TRP A 138 -33.53 13.39 7.56
N TRP A 139 -33.15 12.58 8.55
CA TRP A 139 -31.76 12.50 9.05
C TRP A 139 -30.84 11.85 8.02
N LEU A 140 -31.30 10.77 7.38
CA LEU A 140 -30.60 10.08 6.29
C LEU A 140 -30.36 11.00 5.08
N LEU A 141 -31.34 11.84 4.73
CA LEU A 141 -31.20 12.83 3.65
C LEU A 141 -30.16 13.91 4.00
N LEU A 142 -30.12 14.36 5.26
CA LEU A 142 -29.11 15.32 5.71
C LEU A 142 -27.71 14.71 5.70
N GLU A 143 -27.55 13.48 6.15
CA GLU A 143 -26.28 12.74 6.13
C GLU A 143 -25.79 12.54 4.69
N GLY A 144 -26.65 12.03 3.80
CA GLY A 144 -26.33 11.88 2.39
C GLY A 144 -25.99 13.21 1.71
N GLY A 145 -26.74 14.27 2.03
CA GLY A 145 -26.46 15.62 1.56
C GLY A 145 -25.12 16.16 2.06
N PHE A 146 -24.76 15.91 3.31
CA PHE A 146 -23.49 16.30 3.91
C PHE A 146 -22.31 15.59 3.25
N ILE A 147 -22.39 14.26 3.06
CA ILE A 147 -21.36 13.46 2.37
C ILE A 147 -21.18 13.92 0.92
N LEU A 148 -22.28 14.13 0.21
CA LEU A 148 -22.26 14.54 -1.20
C LEU A 148 -21.67 15.96 -1.33
N LEU A 149 -22.10 16.90 -0.50
CA LEU A 149 -21.56 18.26 -0.47
C LEU A 149 -20.07 18.25 -0.12
N GLY A 150 -19.66 17.51 0.90
CA GLY A 150 -18.25 17.36 1.29
C GLY A 150 -17.41 16.79 0.15
N THR A 151 -17.92 15.79 -0.57
CA THR A 151 -17.25 15.18 -1.73
C THR A 151 -17.10 16.17 -2.88
N ILE A 152 -18.18 16.87 -3.26
CA ILE A 152 -18.13 17.88 -4.33
C ILE A 152 -17.19 19.02 -3.94
N ALA A 153 -17.30 19.56 -2.73
CA ALA A 153 -16.45 20.64 -2.26
C ALA A 153 -14.97 20.26 -2.27
N SER A 154 -14.64 19.04 -1.83
CA SER A 154 -13.26 18.51 -1.86
C SER A 154 -12.73 18.34 -3.29
N LEU A 155 -13.55 17.85 -4.21
CA LEU A 155 -13.17 17.76 -5.64
C LEU A 155 -12.98 19.14 -6.27
N VAL A 156 -13.81 20.12 -5.91
CA VAL A 156 -13.69 21.51 -6.38
C VAL A 156 -12.42 22.16 -5.86
N TYR A 157 -12.01 21.88 -4.62
CA TYR A 157 -10.73 22.36 -4.08
C TYR A 157 -9.53 21.89 -4.91
N PHE A 158 -9.52 20.63 -5.33
CA PHE A 158 -8.46 20.05 -6.18
C PHE A 158 -8.67 20.28 -7.68
N ASN A 159 -9.65 21.09 -8.08
CA ASN A 159 -9.84 21.41 -9.50
C ASN A 159 -8.74 22.36 -10.00
N PHE A 160 -7.67 21.77 -10.55
CA PHE A 160 -6.56 22.48 -11.17
C PHE A 160 -6.90 23.06 -12.56
N GLY A 161 -8.15 22.95 -13.03
CA GLY A 161 -8.59 23.34 -14.38
C GLY A 161 -8.60 24.84 -14.68
N THR A 162 -8.35 25.72 -13.70
CA THR A 162 -8.16 27.15 -13.98
C THR A 162 -6.72 27.39 -14.41
N ARG A 163 -6.49 27.21 -15.72
CA ARG A 163 -5.24 27.54 -16.41
C ARG A 163 -4.81 28.95 -16.01
N GLN A 164 -3.70 29.03 -15.28
CA GLN A 164 -3.05 30.28 -14.97
C GLN A 164 -2.49 30.82 -16.29
N LYS A 165 -3.22 31.74 -16.93
CA LYS A 165 -2.71 32.51 -18.06
C LYS A 165 -1.66 33.47 -17.50
N GLU A 166 -0.44 33.37 -17.98
CA GLU A 166 0.63 34.33 -17.69
C GLU A 166 0.10 35.76 -17.87
N GLY A 167 0.21 36.59 -16.83
CA GLY A 167 -0.11 38.02 -16.90
C GLY A 167 -1.55 38.45 -16.58
N SER A 168 -2.45 37.57 -16.14
CA SER A 168 -3.75 38.01 -15.57
C SER A 168 -4.12 37.18 -14.35
N ALA A 169 -4.43 37.87 -13.24
CA ALA A 169 -4.92 37.24 -12.02
C ALA A 169 -6.13 36.36 -12.38
N ALA A 170 -5.93 35.05 -12.30
CA ALA A 170 -6.95 34.06 -12.59
C ALA A 170 -8.12 34.28 -11.63
N LYS A 171 -9.14 35.04 -12.06
CA LYS A 171 -10.38 35.22 -11.29
C LYS A 171 -11.13 33.90 -11.38
N ARG A 172 -10.93 33.04 -10.38
CA ARG A 172 -11.83 31.92 -10.11
C ARG A 172 -13.25 32.49 -9.92
N PRO A 173 -14.29 31.88 -10.50
CA PRO A 173 -15.67 32.28 -10.22
C PRO A 173 -15.92 32.25 -8.71
N VAL A 174 -16.67 33.23 -8.17
CA VAL A 174 -16.91 33.38 -6.72
C VAL A 174 -17.50 32.11 -6.10
N VAL A 175 -18.36 31.42 -6.83
CA VAL A 175 -18.97 30.15 -6.43
C VAL A 175 -17.89 29.06 -6.27
N VAL A 176 -16.94 28.96 -7.22
CA VAL A 176 -15.86 27.97 -7.16
C VAL A 176 -14.92 28.25 -5.99
N SER A 177 -14.61 29.51 -5.69
CA SER A 177 -13.78 29.85 -4.52
C SER A 177 -14.46 29.51 -3.19
N PHE A 178 -15.78 29.70 -3.08
CA PHE A 178 -16.53 29.37 -1.87
C PHE A 178 -16.53 27.86 -1.60
N PHE A 179 -16.88 27.05 -2.61
CA PHE A 179 -16.84 25.59 -2.48
C PHE A 179 -15.42 25.05 -2.25
N ALA A 180 -14.39 25.70 -2.79
CA ALA A 180 -12.99 25.32 -2.53
C ALA A 180 -12.59 25.56 -1.07
N ILE A 181 -13.03 26.64 -0.42
CA ILE A 181 -12.75 26.89 1.01
C ILE A 181 -13.41 25.81 1.89
N ILE A 182 -14.65 25.45 1.57
CA ILE A 182 -15.36 24.35 2.25
C ILE A 182 -14.58 23.04 2.04
N GLY A 183 -14.17 22.74 0.81
CA GLY A 183 -13.37 21.55 0.51
C GLY A 183 -12.04 21.52 1.29
N GLN A 184 -11.35 22.65 1.39
CA GLN A 184 -10.12 22.79 2.17
C GLN A 184 -10.34 22.43 3.64
N PHE A 185 -11.44 22.88 4.24
CA PHE A 185 -11.79 22.53 5.61
C PHE A 185 -12.01 21.02 5.78
N PHE A 186 -12.80 20.40 4.89
CA PHE A 186 -13.00 18.95 4.90
C PHE A 186 -11.69 18.17 4.78
N ILE A 187 -10.80 18.58 3.86
CA ILE A 187 -9.50 17.95 3.68
C ILE A 187 -8.61 18.13 4.92
N ALA A 188 -8.58 19.32 5.52
CA ALA A 188 -7.80 19.58 6.72
C ALA A 188 -8.28 18.72 7.90
N VAL A 189 -9.59 18.61 8.11
CA VAL A 189 -10.18 17.79 9.16
C VAL A 189 -9.90 16.30 8.94
N THR A 190 -10.08 15.80 7.72
CA THR A 190 -9.85 14.39 7.39
C THR A 190 -8.38 14.00 7.50
N LEU A 191 -7.45 14.81 6.97
CA LEU A 191 -6.01 14.59 7.14
C LEU A 191 -5.60 14.66 8.62
N GLY A 192 -6.18 15.59 9.38
CA GLY A 192 -5.98 15.70 10.83
C GLY A 192 -6.43 14.43 11.58
N ALA A 193 -7.60 13.89 11.22
CA ALA A 193 -8.12 12.66 11.80
C ALA A 193 -7.24 11.44 11.46
N VAL A 194 -6.80 11.31 10.19
CA VAL A 194 -5.88 10.25 9.77
C VAL A 194 -4.55 10.36 10.50
N PHE A 195 -3.99 11.56 10.62
CA PHE A 195 -2.74 11.80 11.35
C PHE A 195 -2.86 11.42 12.83
N ALA A 196 -3.94 11.86 13.49
CA ALA A 196 -4.21 11.49 14.88
C ALA A 196 -4.38 9.98 15.05
N GLY A 197 -5.03 9.30 14.10
CA GLY A 197 -5.17 7.85 14.08
C GLY A 197 -3.83 7.13 13.95
N VAL A 198 -2.96 7.58 13.04
CA VAL A 198 -1.60 7.03 12.87
C VAL A 198 -0.76 7.25 14.12
N MET A 199 -0.79 8.46 14.69
CA MET A 199 -0.07 8.76 15.93
C MET A 199 -0.55 7.91 17.10
N THR A 200 -1.88 7.77 17.25
CA THR A 200 -2.48 6.93 18.30
C THR A 200 -2.07 5.47 18.11
N SER A 201 -2.15 4.93 16.88
CA SER A 201 -1.72 3.57 16.57
C SER A 201 -0.23 3.35 16.88
N ALA A 202 0.63 4.32 16.54
CA ALA A 202 2.06 4.24 16.82
C ALA A 202 2.35 4.25 18.34
N ILE A 203 1.66 5.12 19.10
CA ILE A 203 1.79 5.19 20.56
C ILE A 203 1.27 3.90 21.21
N THR A 204 0.11 3.40 20.77
CA THR A 204 -0.44 2.12 21.25
C THR A 204 0.52 0.97 20.97
N ALA A 205 1.07 0.88 19.75
CA ALA A 205 2.05 -0.14 19.42
C ALA A 205 3.31 -0.02 20.31
N LEU A 206 3.79 1.19 20.60
CA LEU A 206 4.92 1.40 21.50
C LEU A 206 4.61 0.95 22.93
N ILE A 207 3.42 1.25 23.44
CA ILE A 207 2.95 0.82 24.76
C ILE A 207 2.88 -0.71 24.82
N GLU A 208 2.28 -1.36 23.81
CA GLU A 208 2.18 -2.82 23.74
C GLU A 208 3.55 -3.49 23.72
N ARG A 209 4.48 -3.01 22.89
CA ARG A 209 5.83 -3.58 22.81
C ARG A 209 6.62 -3.35 24.10
N SER A 210 6.47 -2.21 24.74
CA SER A 210 7.09 -1.93 26.04
C SER A 210 6.51 -2.81 27.15
N GLY A 211 5.18 -2.98 27.19
CA GLY A 211 4.50 -3.89 28.11
C GLY A 211 4.91 -5.35 27.91
N PHE A 212 5.06 -5.79 26.66
CA PHE A 212 5.57 -7.12 26.33
C PHE A 212 7.00 -7.36 26.86
N ILE A 213 7.89 -6.38 26.74
CA ILE A 213 9.26 -6.47 27.30
C ILE A 213 9.21 -6.65 28.82
N ILE A 214 8.41 -5.85 29.53
CA ILE A 214 8.25 -5.95 30.99
C ILE A 214 7.66 -7.31 31.38
N GLN A 215 6.62 -7.75 30.67
CA GLN A 215 5.99 -9.04 30.92
C GLN A 215 6.97 -10.18 30.71
N ALA A 216 7.72 -10.19 29.61
CA ALA A 216 8.77 -11.17 29.38
C ALA A 216 9.78 -11.18 30.54
N ILE A 217 10.32 -10.03 30.94
CA ILE A 217 11.29 -9.99 32.06
C ILE A 217 10.68 -10.54 33.36
N THR A 218 9.45 -10.16 33.69
CA THR A 218 8.79 -10.63 34.93
C THR A 218 8.46 -12.12 34.92
N THR A 219 8.11 -12.70 33.77
CA THR A 219 7.93 -14.14 33.58
C THR A 219 9.25 -14.91 33.74
N TRP A 220 10.38 -14.28 33.45
CA TRP A 220 11.70 -14.89 33.61
C TRP A 220 12.25 -14.80 35.04
N ILE A 221 11.85 -13.77 35.80
CA ILE A 221 12.29 -13.56 37.19
C ILE A 221 11.50 -14.44 38.17
N LYS A 222 10.26 -14.80 37.85
CA LYS A 222 9.43 -15.73 38.63
C LYS A 222 9.69 -17.18 38.26
#